data_AF-A0A0S2TIE6-F1
#
_entry.id   AF-A0A0S2TIE6-F1
#
_cell.length_a   1.000
_cell.length_b   1.000
_cell.length_c   1.000
_cell.angle_alpha   90.00
_cell.angle_beta   90.00
_cell.angle_gamma   90.00
#
_symmetry.space_group_name_H-M   'P 1'
#
loop_
_entity.id
_entity.type
_entity.pdbx_description
1 polymer ?
#
loop_
_entity_poly.entity_id
_entity_poly.type
_entity_poly.pdbx_seq_one_letter_code
_entity_poly.pdbx_strand_id
1 'polypeptide(L)'
;MNPENIVAAIEKFFFEIIGQLLPGFLFLVGLYFVLPDAFVKSYTPSNSLGYWSLVGASYATGSALTALGSYIIIPLYLRIVASTLISWVLSKRIKDMLLSNAEIDKKLRQGAAFQFIKAQYPENASLRTLRNVAMSSINSSDKETTIRFMFLSLLSQGIATSILLLAVIQSVVWLPTYMRILEGVGSTAVLFMTALIVALPFILREREFFDRARRLPIDSYFATLKPTVSAENPGQPMKTVYLSGGHYSGWQKDVIKEANGFEYKDPSKNDLTDPRLYTEWDLEAIHSSDIVFAYFEDANPAGYGLSLEVGYAAALGKHIIFVDEKSHQSPDVGRYLKIVQETSNVVFDSLNDGISYLKSLS
;
A
#
# COMPACT_ATOMS: atom_id res chain seq x y z
N MET A 1 0.06 -18.13 17.53
CA MET A 1 0.17 -16.78 16.93
C MET A 1 1.33 -16.84 15.96
N ASN A 2 1.11 -16.56 14.67
CA ASN A 2 2.19 -16.66 13.67
C ASN A 2 3.32 -15.66 13.99
N PRO A 3 4.60 -16.08 14.00
CA PRO A 3 5.74 -15.19 14.26
C PRO A 3 5.74 -13.94 13.38
N GLU A 4 5.32 -14.07 12.13
CA GLU A 4 5.19 -12.96 11.16
C GLU A 4 4.23 -11.87 11.63
N ASN A 5 3.11 -12.25 12.27
CA ASN A 5 2.16 -11.28 12.81
C ASN A 5 2.74 -10.49 13.99
N ILE A 6 3.62 -11.12 14.78
CA ILE A 6 4.31 -10.46 15.90
C ILE A 6 5.32 -9.44 15.34
N VAL A 7 6.12 -9.84 14.36
CA VAL A 7 7.10 -8.94 13.72
C VAL A 7 6.40 -7.73 13.10
N ALA A 8 5.33 -7.95 12.33
CA ALA A 8 4.56 -6.86 11.72
C ALA A 8 3.90 -5.94 12.76
N ALA A 9 3.43 -6.48 13.89
CA ALA A 9 2.88 -5.68 14.98
C ALA A 9 3.97 -4.83 15.68
N ILE A 10 5.15 -5.41 15.92
CA ILE A 10 6.29 -4.70 16.49
C ILE A 10 6.76 -3.59 15.56
N GLU A 11 6.84 -3.84 14.26
CA GLU A 11 7.23 -2.84 13.27
C GLU A 11 6.25 -1.67 13.23
N LYS A 12 4.92 -1.97 13.21
CA LYS A 12 3.88 -0.92 13.28
C LYS A 12 3.97 -0.11 14.57
N PHE A 13 4.14 -0.77 15.70
CA PHE A 13 4.33 -0.12 16.99
C PHE A 13 5.59 0.76 17.01
N PHE A 14 6.68 0.29 16.41
CA PHE A 14 7.93 1.04 16.31
C PHE A 14 7.79 2.29 15.44
N PHE A 15 7.10 2.18 14.30
CA PHE A 15 6.77 3.36 13.49
C PHE A 15 5.87 4.33 14.24
N GLU A 16 4.86 3.86 14.96
CA GLU A 16 4.01 4.74 15.76
C GLU A 16 4.80 5.46 16.87
N ILE A 17 5.67 4.73 17.58
CA ILE A 17 6.56 5.32 18.58
C ILE A 17 7.43 6.39 17.93
N ILE A 18 8.18 6.08 16.87
CA ILE A 18 9.10 7.05 16.26
C ILE A 18 8.33 8.29 15.76
N GLY A 19 7.16 8.07 15.18
CA GLY A 19 6.35 9.12 14.55
C GLY A 19 5.84 10.16 15.55
N GLN A 20 5.61 9.77 16.80
CA GLN A 20 5.18 10.67 17.87
C GLN A 20 6.33 11.06 18.80
N LEU A 21 7.16 10.09 19.21
CA LEU A 21 8.26 10.30 20.13
C LEU A 21 9.27 11.31 19.59
N LEU A 22 9.67 11.20 18.32
CA LEU A 22 10.72 12.06 17.77
C LEU A 22 10.30 13.53 17.68
N PRO A 23 9.11 13.89 17.13
CA PRO A 23 8.63 15.27 17.19
C PRO A 23 8.48 15.82 18.60
N GLY A 24 7.89 15.04 19.51
CA GLY A 24 7.70 15.50 20.89
C GLY A 24 9.02 15.67 21.63
N PHE A 25 9.98 14.77 21.43
CA PHE A 25 11.32 14.90 21.98
C PHE A 25 12.05 16.12 21.42
N LEU A 26 12.00 16.34 20.09
CA LEU A 26 12.55 17.53 19.44
C LEU A 26 11.96 18.81 20.05
N PHE A 27 10.65 18.85 20.26
CA PHE A 27 9.98 20.00 20.87
C PHE A 27 10.41 20.22 22.32
N LEU A 28 10.41 19.18 23.16
CA LEU A 28 10.79 19.28 24.57
C LEU A 28 12.26 19.68 24.75
N VAL A 29 13.16 19.12 23.94
CA VAL A 29 14.57 19.55 23.90
C VAL A 29 14.68 20.96 23.33
N GLY A 30 13.88 21.34 22.33
CA GLY A 30 13.83 22.71 21.84
C GLY A 30 13.42 23.72 22.92
N LEU A 31 12.47 23.36 23.78
CA LEU A 31 12.06 24.20 24.92
C LEU A 31 13.22 24.45 25.89
N TYR A 32 14.13 23.49 26.06
CA TYR A 32 15.34 23.68 26.87
C TYR A 32 16.19 24.87 26.37
N PHE A 33 16.24 25.10 25.05
CA PHE A 33 17.02 26.19 24.46
C PHE A 33 16.26 27.52 24.37
N VAL A 34 14.93 27.47 24.43
CA VAL A 34 14.08 28.63 24.22
C VAL A 34 13.64 29.26 25.53
N LEU A 35 13.42 28.47 26.58
CA LEU A 35 12.92 28.92 27.87
C LEU A 35 14.04 29.46 28.77
N PRO A 36 13.73 30.35 29.74
CA PRO A 36 14.73 30.86 30.68
C PRO A 36 15.34 29.76 31.55
N ASP A 37 16.64 29.88 31.87
CA ASP A 37 17.41 28.89 32.66
C ASP A 37 16.74 28.47 33.97
N ALA A 38 16.08 29.40 34.66
CA ALA A 38 15.39 29.13 35.92
C ALA A 38 14.24 28.12 35.74
N PHE A 39 13.51 28.24 34.63
CA PHE A 39 12.44 27.30 34.28
C PHE A 39 13.07 25.96 33.89
N VAL A 40 14.06 25.97 33.00
CA VAL A 40 14.71 24.78 32.47
C VAL A 40 15.30 23.90 33.58
N LYS A 41 16.01 24.50 34.55
CA LYS A 41 16.57 23.77 35.70
C LYS A 41 15.51 23.03 36.53
N SER A 42 14.29 23.58 36.62
CA SER A 42 13.21 22.99 37.42
C SER A 42 12.59 21.75 36.76
N TYR A 43 12.70 21.62 35.44
CA TYR A 43 12.11 20.53 34.67
C TYR A 43 13.14 19.58 34.05
N THR A 44 14.43 19.83 34.25
CA THR A 44 15.49 18.94 33.78
C THR A 44 15.53 17.68 34.64
N PRO A 45 15.38 16.48 34.07
CA PRO A 45 15.47 15.23 34.82
C PRO A 45 16.81 15.07 35.53
N SER A 46 16.79 14.70 36.82
CA SER A 46 17.99 14.45 37.62
C SER A 46 18.24 12.96 37.92
N ASN A 47 17.30 12.08 37.59
CA ASN A 47 17.37 10.65 37.87
C ASN A 47 16.79 9.81 36.72
N SER A 48 17.00 8.49 36.78
CA SER A 48 16.55 7.55 35.76
C SER A 48 15.03 7.59 35.51
N LEU A 49 14.23 7.68 36.58
CA LEU A 49 12.77 7.78 36.48
C LEU A 49 12.34 9.05 35.72
N GLY A 50 13.02 10.17 35.94
CA GLY A 50 12.78 11.41 35.22
C GLY A 50 13.09 11.28 33.72
N TYR A 51 14.18 10.60 33.35
CA TYR A 51 14.49 10.33 31.94
C TYR A 51 13.46 9.40 31.29
N TRP A 52 12.96 8.37 31.99
CA TRP A 52 11.86 7.54 31.50
C TRP A 52 10.56 8.33 31.37
N SER A 53 10.28 9.23 32.31
CA SER A 53 9.13 10.13 32.23
C SER A 53 9.22 11.07 31.04
N LEU A 54 10.42 11.53 30.68
CA LEU A 54 10.67 12.34 29.49
C LEU A 54 10.31 11.59 28.20
N VAL A 55 10.57 10.27 28.11
CA VAL A 55 10.16 9.45 26.95
C VAL A 55 8.63 9.42 26.84
N GLY A 56 7.92 9.16 27.94
CA GLY A 56 6.45 9.18 27.96
C GLY A 56 5.87 10.56 27.62
N ALA A 57 6.45 11.62 28.20
CA ALA A 57 6.07 13.00 27.91
C ALA A 57 6.33 13.37 26.45
N SER A 58 7.43 12.90 25.86
CA SER A 58 7.74 13.10 24.44
C SER A 58 6.69 12.45 23.54
N TYR A 59 6.29 11.21 23.82
CA TYR A 59 5.24 10.55 23.02
C TYR A 59 3.89 11.28 23.11
N ALA A 60 3.47 11.69 24.31
CA ALA A 60 2.22 12.44 24.51
C ALA A 60 2.27 13.82 23.82
N THR A 61 3.39 14.52 23.96
CA THR A 61 3.62 15.82 23.33
C THR A 61 3.62 15.70 21.81
N GLY A 62 4.28 14.68 21.27
CA GLY A 62 4.25 14.38 19.84
C GLY A 62 2.85 14.17 19.27
N SER A 63 2.03 13.40 19.99
CA SER A 63 0.63 13.18 19.62
C SER A 63 -0.16 14.50 19.60
N ALA A 64 0.05 15.36 20.59
CA ALA A 64 -0.56 16.68 20.65
C ALA A 64 -0.07 17.60 19.50
N LEU A 65 1.23 17.59 19.19
CA LEU A 65 1.83 18.36 18.09
C LEU A 65 1.30 17.89 16.74
N THR A 66 1.16 16.59 16.53
CA THR A 66 0.56 16.03 15.32
C THR A 66 -0.89 16.50 15.20
N ALA A 67 -1.69 16.41 16.26
CA ALA A 67 -3.07 16.92 16.24
C ALA A 67 -3.10 18.43 15.89
N LEU A 68 -2.33 19.25 16.60
CA LEU A 68 -2.24 20.69 16.37
C LEU A 68 -1.77 21.04 14.94
N GLY A 69 -0.81 20.27 14.45
CA GLY A 69 -0.28 20.34 13.09
C GLY A 69 -1.37 20.23 12.05
N SER A 70 -2.20 19.18 12.17
CA SER A 70 -3.27 18.89 11.21
C SER A 70 -4.41 19.90 11.20
N TYR A 71 -4.80 20.41 12.38
CA TYR A 71 -5.98 21.27 12.51
C TYR A 71 -5.68 22.76 12.40
N ILE A 72 -4.49 23.19 12.83
CA ILE A 72 -4.18 24.62 12.99
C ILE A 72 -2.95 25.02 12.18
N ILE A 73 -1.81 24.39 12.44
CA ILE A 73 -0.51 24.90 11.94
C ILE A 73 -0.37 24.75 10.44
N ILE A 74 -0.65 23.57 9.86
CA ILE A 74 -0.56 23.38 8.41
C ILE A 74 -1.56 24.27 7.67
N PRO A 75 -2.87 24.31 8.02
CA PRO A 75 -3.81 25.21 7.35
C PRO A 75 -3.38 26.68 7.40
N LEU A 76 -2.86 27.14 8.54
CA LEU A 76 -2.35 28.50 8.68
C LEU A 76 -1.11 28.73 7.81
N TYR A 77 -0.16 27.79 7.81
CA TYR A 77 1.05 27.85 7.01
C TYR A 77 0.72 27.92 5.51
N LEU A 78 -0.19 27.08 5.03
CA LEU A 78 -0.62 27.10 3.64
C LEU A 78 -1.26 28.44 3.25
N ARG A 79 -2.04 29.06 4.15
CA ARG A 79 -2.60 30.42 3.91
C ARG A 79 -1.50 31.47 3.81
N ILE A 80 -0.49 31.41 4.68
CA ILE A 80 0.66 32.33 4.65
C ILE A 80 1.40 32.18 3.32
N VAL A 81 1.73 30.94 2.94
CA VAL A 81 2.50 30.66 1.73
C VAL A 81 1.71 30.93 0.44
N ALA A 82 0.39 30.76 0.47
CA ALA A 82 -0.50 31.12 -0.64
C ALA A 82 -0.68 32.64 -0.81
N SER A 83 -0.18 33.46 0.11
CA SER A 83 -0.19 34.92 -0.05
C SER A 83 0.53 35.35 -1.33
N THR A 84 0.06 36.43 -1.95
CA THR A 84 0.60 36.95 -3.22
C THR A 84 2.10 37.23 -3.17
N LEU A 85 2.60 37.71 -2.03
CA LEU A 85 4.01 38.02 -1.83
C LEU A 85 4.91 36.78 -1.84
N ILE A 86 4.53 35.74 -1.09
CA ILE A 86 5.36 34.53 -0.94
C ILE A 86 5.18 33.62 -2.16
N SER A 87 3.95 33.52 -2.68
CA SER A 87 3.66 32.68 -3.84
C SER A 87 4.46 33.12 -5.08
N TRP A 88 4.82 34.38 -5.25
CA TRP A 88 5.64 34.82 -6.40
C TRP A 88 7.03 34.18 -6.41
N VAL A 89 7.61 33.91 -5.23
CA VAL A 89 8.95 33.32 -5.06
C VAL A 89 8.95 31.81 -5.28
N LEU A 90 7.80 31.14 -5.07
CA LEU A 90 7.73 29.69 -5.17
C LEU A 90 7.56 29.19 -6.61
N SER A 91 8.31 28.14 -6.94
CA SER A 91 8.18 27.45 -8.22
C SER A 91 6.79 26.80 -8.37
N LYS A 92 6.34 26.63 -9.61
CA LYS A 92 5.07 25.96 -9.91
C LYS A 92 4.97 24.57 -9.26
N ARG A 93 6.06 23.80 -9.32
CA ARG A 93 6.14 22.46 -8.70
C ARG A 93 5.87 22.49 -7.20
N ILE A 94 6.42 23.47 -6.47
CA ILE A 94 6.21 23.61 -5.02
C ILE A 94 4.75 23.97 -4.74
N LYS A 95 4.16 24.87 -5.53
CA LYS A 95 2.74 25.25 -5.39
C LYS A 95 1.81 24.05 -5.60
N ASP A 96 2.09 23.23 -6.60
CA ASP A 96 1.31 22.02 -6.91
C ASP A 96 1.39 20.96 -5.80
N MET A 97 2.40 21.03 -4.93
CA MET A 97 2.54 20.18 -3.74
C MET A 97 1.84 20.77 -2.50
N LEU A 98 1.79 22.09 -2.37
CA LEU A 98 1.23 22.81 -1.20
C LEU A 98 -0.31 22.90 -1.27
N LEU A 99 -0.96 21.76 -1.44
CA LEU A 99 -2.41 21.65 -1.49
C LEU A 99 -3.00 21.44 -0.09
N SER A 100 -4.12 22.12 0.17
CA SER A 100 -4.96 21.84 1.33
C SER A 100 -5.59 20.44 1.25
N ASN A 101 -6.04 19.92 2.39
CA ASN A 101 -6.74 18.63 2.43
C ASN A 101 -7.97 18.60 1.52
N ALA A 102 -8.69 19.72 1.40
CA ALA A 102 -9.85 19.83 0.51
C ALA A 102 -9.46 19.80 -0.98
N GLU A 103 -8.33 20.41 -1.34
CA GLU A 103 -7.81 20.39 -2.72
C GLU A 103 -7.27 19.02 -3.09
N ILE A 104 -6.56 18.33 -2.18
CA ILE A 104 -6.13 16.94 -2.36
C ILE A 104 -7.36 16.04 -2.58
N ASP A 105 -8.40 16.19 -1.78
CA ASP A 105 -9.63 15.41 -1.92
C ASP A 105 -10.35 15.71 -3.23
N LYS A 106 -10.36 16.97 -3.67
CA LYS A 106 -10.90 17.37 -4.97
C LYS A 106 -10.10 16.76 -6.11
N LYS A 107 -8.77 16.83 -6.06
CA LYS A 107 -7.85 16.24 -7.05
C LYS A 107 -8.03 14.73 -7.15
N LEU A 108 -8.13 14.03 -6.01
CA LEU A 108 -8.43 12.60 -5.96
C LEU A 108 -9.77 12.26 -6.59
N ARG A 109 -10.82 13.04 -6.24
CA ARG A 109 -12.16 12.83 -6.81
C ARG A 109 -12.20 13.03 -8.32
N GLN A 110 -11.36 13.91 -8.87
CA GLN A 110 -11.28 14.16 -10.31
C GLN A 110 -10.44 13.10 -11.05
N GLY A 111 -9.70 12.24 -10.33
CA GLY A 111 -8.88 11.20 -10.94
C GLY A 111 -9.70 10.11 -11.62
N ALA A 112 -9.21 9.61 -12.76
CA ALA A 112 -9.86 8.55 -13.53
C ALA A 112 -10.09 7.27 -12.71
N ALA A 113 -9.10 6.88 -11.88
CA ALA A 113 -9.22 5.72 -11.00
C ALA A 113 -10.39 5.85 -10.02
N PHE A 114 -10.51 7.01 -9.36
CA PHE A 114 -11.60 7.28 -8.43
C PHE A 114 -12.97 7.29 -9.13
N GLN A 115 -13.07 7.94 -10.29
CA GLN A 115 -14.34 8.00 -11.05
C GLN A 115 -14.77 6.62 -11.53
N PHE A 116 -13.83 5.81 -12.01
CA PHE A 116 -14.10 4.44 -12.41
C PHE A 116 -14.59 3.59 -11.25
N ILE A 117 -13.88 3.62 -10.12
CA ILE A 117 -14.31 2.90 -8.91
C ILE A 117 -15.68 3.40 -8.47
N LYS A 118 -15.88 4.72 -8.38
CA LYS A 118 -17.17 5.31 -7.95
C LYS A 118 -18.34 4.82 -8.82
N ALA A 119 -18.16 4.67 -10.12
CA ALA A 119 -19.21 4.18 -11.03
C ALA A 119 -19.66 2.74 -10.73
N GLN A 120 -18.85 1.96 -10.01
CA GLN A 120 -19.19 0.58 -9.61
C GLN A 120 -19.96 0.50 -8.27
N TYR A 121 -20.13 1.62 -7.55
CA TYR A 121 -20.78 1.66 -6.24
C TYR A 121 -22.00 2.60 -6.27
N PRO A 122 -22.93 2.49 -5.29
CA PRO A 122 -24.10 3.36 -5.22
C PRO A 122 -23.75 4.86 -5.18
N GLU A 123 -24.63 5.73 -5.69
CA GLU A 123 -24.37 7.17 -5.90
C GLU A 123 -23.85 7.93 -4.65
N ASN A 124 -24.14 7.44 -3.44
CA ASN A 124 -23.78 8.07 -2.17
C ASN A 124 -22.43 7.61 -1.59
N ALA A 125 -21.62 6.84 -2.33
CA ALA A 125 -20.33 6.37 -1.81
C ALA A 125 -19.36 7.53 -1.55
N SER A 126 -19.03 7.75 -0.27
CA SER A 126 -18.07 8.78 0.14
C SER A 126 -16.63 8.39 -0.25
N LEU A 127 -15.74 9.39 -0.41
CA LEU A 127 -14.31 9.14 -0.62
C LEU A 127 -13.71 8.24 0.47
N ARG A 128 -14.14 8.40 1.72
CA ARG A 128 -13.70 7.57 2.84
C ARG A 128 -14.15 6.12 2.66
N THR A 129 -15.40 5.89 2.28
CA THR A 129 -15.96 4.55 2.04
C THR A 129 -15.20 3.86 0.92
N LEU A 130 -15.05 4.52 -0.23
CA LEU A 130 -14.35 3.95 -1.38
C LEU A 130 -12.88 3.66 -1.07
N ARG A 131 -12.21 4.54 -0.32
CA ARG A 131 -10.83 4.29 0.12
C ARG A 131 -10.73 3.09 1.07
N ASN A 132 -11.68 2.92 1.99
CA ASN A 132 -11.68 1.77 2.88
C ASN A 132 -11.85 0.46 2.12
N VAL A 133 -12.75 0.44 1.12
CA VAL A 133 -12.94 -0.71 0.23
C VAL A 133 -11.68 -0.98 -0.59
N ALA A 134 -11.11 0.05 -1.21
CA ALA A 134 -9.87 -0.07 -1.95
C ALA A 134 -8.73 -0.60 -1.05
N MET A 135 -8.62 -0.08 0.17
CA MET A 135 -7.62 -0.52 1.14
C MET A 135 -7.83 -1.97 1.58
N SER A 136 -9.06 -2.49 1.65
CA SER A 136 -9.29 -3.91 1.96
C SER A 136 -8.90 -4.83 0.80
N SER A 137 -9.09 -4.37 -0.44
CA SER A 137 -8.98 -5.19 -1.66
C SER A 137 -7.59 -5.25 -2.28
N ILE A 138 -6.65 -4.41 -1.85
CA ILE A 138 -5.26 -4.41 -2.37
C ILE A 138 -4.34 -5.38 -1.62
N ASN A 139 -3.20 -5.72 -2.24
CA ASN A 139 -2.17 -6.60 -1.71
C ASN A 139 -1.55 -6.10 -0.40
N SER A 140 -0.96 -7.01 0.38
CA SER A 140 -0.31 -6.69 1.66
C SER A 140 0.85 -5.69 1.52
N SER A 141 1.64 -5.82 0.46
CA SER A 141 2.74 -4.89 0.13
C SER A 141 2.27 -3.45 -0.10
N ASP A 142 1.16 -3.27 -0.83
CA ASP A 142 0.58 -1.95 -1.10
C ASP A 142 -0.06 -1.34 0.15
N LYS A 143 -0.67 -2.19 1.00
CA LYS A 143 -1.16 -1.78 2.33
C LYS A 143 -0.02 -1.24 3.18
N GLU A 144 1.09 -1.98 3.23
CA GLU A 144 2.28 -1.59 3.99
C GLU A 144 2.88 -0.29 3.46
N THR A 145 3.01 -0.16 2.15
CA THR A 145 3.51 1.07 1.50
C THR A 145 2.62 2.28 1.82
N THR A 146 1.29 2.10 1.81
CA THR A 146 0.33 3.13 2.20
C THR A 146 0.54 3.57 3.65
N ILE A 147 0.75 2.62 4.57
CA ILE A 147 1.01 2.89 5.99
C ILE A 147 2.34 3.65 6.15
N ARG A 148 3.40 3.23 5.45
CA ARG A 148 4.70 3.89 5.47
C ARG A 148 4.61 5.34 4.99
N PHE A 149 3.87 5.62 3.92
CA PHE A 149 3.63 7.00 3.47
C PHE A 149 2.85 7.82 4.49
N MET A 150 1.79 7.26 5.08
CA MET A 150 1.05 7.95 6.15
C MET A 150 1.96 8.29 7.34
N PHE A 151 2.79 7.34 7.76
CA PHE A 151 3.77 7.53 8.83
C PHE A 151 4.75 8.66 8.50
N LEU A 152 5.36 8.65 7.30
CA LEU A 152 6.32 9.68 6.88
C LEU A 152 5.68 11.07 6.82
N SER A 153 4.40 11.15 6.43
CA SER A 153 3.61 12.38 6.49
C SER A 153 3.47 12.86 7.94
N LEU A 154 2.96 12.02 8.86
CA LEU A 154 2.77 12.39 10.27
C LEU A 154 4.08 12.81 10.96
N LEU A 155 5.18 12.09 10.70
CA LEU A 155 6.50 12.46 11.24
C LEU A 155 6.93 13.86 10.76
N SER A 156 6.81 14.11 9.45
CA SER A 156 7.19 15.39 8.86
C SER A 156 6.29 16.52 9.37
N GLN A 157 4.99 16.26 9.56
CA GLN A 157 4.04 17.17 10.19
C GLN A 157 4.45 17.54 11.61
N GLY A 158 4.77 16.54 12.44
CA GLY A 158 5.16 16.74 13.82
C GLY A 158 6.43 17.59 13.94
N ILE A 159 7.45 17.30 13.12
CA ILE A 159 8.70 18.06 13.09
C ILE A 159 8.45 19.51 12.68
N ALA A 160 7.70 19.74 11.59
CA ALA A 160 7.35 21.09 11.12
C ALA A 160 6.61 21.88 12.20
N THR A 161 5.64 21.24 12.86
CA THR A 161 4.85 21.85 13.94
C THR A 161 5.72 22.22 15.12
N SER A 162 6.66 21.35 15.49
CA SER A 162 7.61 21.60 16.58
C SER A 162 8.46 22.84 16.30
N ILE A 163 9.05 22.94 15.11
CA ILE A 163 9.88 24.07 14.69
C ILE A 163 9.10 25.39 14.76
N LEU A 164 7.90 25.40 14.19
CA LEU A 164 7.07 26.61 14.13
C LEU A 164 6.61 27.06 15.51
N LEU A 165 6.20 26.13 16.38
CA LEU A 165 5.81 26.48 17.75
C LEU A 165 6.99 26.98 18.58
N LEU A 166 8.17 26.36 18.46
CA LEU A 166 9.37 26.83 19.16
C LEU A 166 9.71 28.26 18.76
N ALA A 167 9.60 28.60 17.47
CA ALA A 167 9.81 29.97 17.00
C ALA A 167 8.79 30.96 17.58
N VAL A 168 7.51 30.57 17.69
CA VAL A 168 6.47 31.38 18.34
C VAL A 168 6.77 31.56 19.83
N ILE A 169 7.08 30.49 20.55
CA ILE A 169 7.39 30.53 21.99
C ILE A 169 8.63 31.40 22.22
N GLN A 170 9.68 31.25 21.42
CA GLN A 170 10.87 32.06 21.52
C GLN A 170 10.56 33.54 21.30
N SER A 171 9.75 33.86 20.30
CA SER A 171 9.34 35.25 20.04
C SER A 171 8.58 35.85 21.22
N VAL A 172 7.71 35.07 21.88
CA VAL A 172 6.95 35.50 23.06
C VAL A 172 7.84 35.67 24.28
N VAL A 173 8.72 34.70 24.57
CA VAL A 173 9.61 34.70 25.74
C VAL A 173 10.61 35.84 25.68
N TRP A 174 11.12 36.17 24.49
CA TRP A 174 12.13 37.21 24.31
C TRP A 174 11.55 38.62 24.19
N LEU A 175 10.25 38.76 23.91
CA LEU A 175 9.57 40.05 23.76
C LEU A 175 9.82 41.02 24.94
N PRO A 176 9.78 40.60 26.22
CA PRO A 176 10.02 41.50 27.36
C PRO A 176 11.50 41.90 27.54
N THR A 177 12.44 41.11 27.02
CA THR A 177 13.89 41.32 27.20
C THR A 177 14.42 42.45 26.30
N TYR A 178 13.68 42.81 25.24
CA TYR A 178 14.08 43.87 24.34
C TYR A 178 13.74 45.25 24.91
N MET A 179 14.76 45.91 25.46
CA MET A 179 14.70 47.29 25.99
C MET A 179 14.33 48.35 24.94
N ARG A 180 14.43 48.03 23.64
CA ARG A 180 13.93 48.82 22.51
C ARG A 180 13.05 47.95 21.62
N ILE A 181 11.76 48.30 21.56
CA ILE A 181 10.73 47.55 20.81
C ILE A 181 11.14 47.32 19.35
N LEU A 182 11.75 48.31 18.67
CA LEU A 182 12.13 48.18 17.25
C LEU A 182 13.25 47.17 17.00
N GLU A 183 14.26 47.08 17.86
CA GLU A 183 15.38 46.14 17.70
C GLU A 183 14.91 44.70 17.96
N GLY A 184 14.03 44.50 18.93
CA GLY A 184 13.45 43.19 19.25
C GLY A 184 12.50 42.64 18.19
N VAL A 185 11.67 43.51 17.61
CA VAL A 185 10.76 43.12 16.52
C VAL A 185 11.53 42.64 15.29
N GLY A 186 12.66 43.27 14.97
CA GLY A 186 13.51 42.84 13.85
C GLY A 186 14.07 41.41 14.03
N SER A 187 14.70 41.13 15.17
CA SER A 187 15.29 39.82 15.43
C SER A 187 14.26 38.70 15.53
N THR A 188 13.12 38.95 16.17
CA THR A 188 12.02 37.97 16.27
C THR A 188 11.39 37.69 14.91
N ALA A 189 11.20 38.70 14.07
CA ALA A 189 10.72 38.52 12.70
C ALA A 189 11.68 37.68 11.85
N VAL A 190 13.00 37.93 11.94
CA VAL A 190 14.01 37.15 11.20
C VAL A 190 14.00 35.69 11.65
N LEU A 191 13.90 35.42 12.96
CA LEU A 191 13.80 34.06 13.49
C LEU A 191 12.54 33.35 13.00
N PHE A 192 11.39 34.02 13.04
CA PHE A 192 10.14 33.45 12.56
C PHE A 192 10.20 33.15 11.05
N MET A 193 10.75 34.06 10.24
CA MET A 193 10.96 33.83 8.81
C MET A 193 11.93 32.67 8.55
N THR A 194 12.98 32.56 9.34
CA THR A 194 13.92 31.43 9.27
C THR A 194 13.21 30.12 9.59
N ALA A 195 12.39 30.08 10.65
CA ALA A 195 11.61 28.91 11.00
C ALA A 195 10.60 28.53 9.91
N LEU A 196 9.95 29.50 9.27
CA LEU A 196 9.06 29.25 8.12
C LEU A 196 9.80 28.57 6.95
N ILE A 197 11.02 29.03 6.67
CA ILE A 197 11.88 28.45 5.61
C ILE A 197 12.36 27.04 6.01
N VAL A 198 12.80 26.85 7.25
CA VAL A 198 13.29 25.55 7.74
C VAL A 198 12.15 24.53 7.84
N ALA A 199 10.93 24.96 8.16
CA ALA A 199 9.76 24.08 8.20
C ALA A 199 9.26 23.68 6.79
N LEU A 200 9.52 24.51 5.76
CA LEU A 200 9.05 24.27 4.38
C LEU A 200 9.36 22.87 3.83
N PRO A 201 10.60 22.34 3.87
CA PRO A 201 10.89 21.00 3.34
C PRO A 201 10.09 19.90 4.06
N PHE A 202 9.84 20.04 5.36
CA PHE A 202 9.03 19.09 6.13
C PHE A 202 7.56 19.18 5.74
N ILE A 203 7.03 20.39 5.53
CA ILE A 203 5.65 20.58 5.06
C ILE A 203 5.48 20.04 3.63
N LEU A 204 6.45 20.28 2.74
CA LEU A 204 6.40 19.72 1.38
C LEU A 204 6.41 18.19 1.40
N ARG A 205 7.31 17.62 2.20
CA ARG A 205 7.41 16.18 2.38
C ARG A 205 6.12 15.60 2.96
N GLU A 206 5.55 16.29 3.94
CA GLU A 206 4.29 15.92 4.56
C GLU A 206 3.14 15.91 3.54
N ARG A 207 2.96 17.00 2.78
CA ARG A 207 1.92 17.09 1.74
C ARG A 207 2.08 16.02 0.66
N GLU A 208 3.31 15.78 0.22
CA GLU A 208 3.61 14.78 -0.80
C GLU A 208 3.24 13.36 -0.33
N PHE A 209 3.72 12.96 0.84
CA PHE A 209 3.43 11.63 1.38
C PHE A 209 1.96 11.48 1.77
N PHE A 210 1.30 12.55 2.22
CA PHE A 210 -0.12 12.54 2.49
C PHE A 210 -0.95 12.32 1.21
N ASP A 211 -0.64 13.03 0.11
CA ASP A 211 -1.29 12.81 -1.19
C ASP A 211 -1.10 11.36 -1.67
N ARG A 212 0.14 10.86 -1.63
CA ARG A 212 0.47 9.47 -2.01
C ARG A 212 -0.26 8.44 -1.15
N ALA A 213 -0.29 8.60 0.17
CA ALA A 213 -0.97 7.67 1.10
C ALA A 213 -2.50 7.64 0.92
N ARG A 214 -3.09 8.70 0.36
CA ARG A 214 -4.51 8.75 0.05
C ARG A 214 -4.82 8.21 -1.33
N ARG A 215 -3.92 8.42 -2.29
CA ARG A 215 -4.07 7.99 -3.67
C ARG A 215 -3.77 6.51 -3.89
N LEU A 216 -2.70 6.00 -3.29
CA LEU A 216 -2.17 4.66 -3.56
C LEU A 216 -3.22 3.55 -3.44
N PRO A 217 -4.07 3.49 -2.38
CA PRO A 217 -5.07 2.43 -2.31
C PRO A 217 -6.05 2.44 -3.48
N ILE A 218 -6.47 3.63 -3.91
CA ILE A 218 -7.43 3.82 -5.01
C ILE A 218 -6.78 3.42 -6.34
N ASP A 219 -5.54 3.85 -6.58
CA ASP A 219 -4.82 3.56 -7.82
C ASP A 219 -4.47 2.06 -7.91
N SER A 220 -3.99 1.44 -6.83
CA SER A 220 -3.73 0.00 -6.76
C SER A 220 -5.01 -0.80 -6.96
N TYR A 221 -6.10 -0.45 -6.29
CA TYR A 221 -7.37 -1.14 -6.47
C TYR A 221 -7.91 -0.98 -7.89
N PHE A 222 -7.80 0.21 -8.48
CA PHE A 222 -8.14 0.42 -9.87
C PHE A 222 -7.30 -0.43 -10.82
N ALA A 223 -6.01 -0.62 -10.54
CA ALA A 223 -5.17 -1.52 -11.32
C ALA A 223 -5.62 -2.98 -11.21
N THR A 224 -6.13 -3.41 -10.04
CA THR A 224 -6.73 -4.77 -9.91
C THR A 224 -8.06 -4.91 -10.64
N LEU A 225 -8.80 -3.80 -10.84
CA LEU A 225 -10.10 -3.79 -11.52
C LEU A 225 -9.99 -3.62 -13.03
N LYS A 226 -8.93 -2.98 -13.52
CA LYS A 226 -8.64 -2.94 -14.94
C LYS A 226 -8.10 -4.30 -15.33
N PRO A 227 -8.80 -5.08 -16.18
CA PRO A 227 -8.12 -6.14 -16.90
C PRO A 227 -6.97 -5.47 -17.64
N THR A 228 -5.80 -6.10 -17.64
CA THR A 228 -4.68 -5.74 -18.52
C THR A 228 -5.26 -5.54 -19.91
N VAL A 229 -5.36 -4.29 -20.36
CA VAL A 229 -5.80 -3.95 -21.71
C VAL A 229 -4.66 -4.36 -22.63
N SER A 230 -4.63 -5.65 -22.99
CA SER A 230 -3.99 -6.08 -24.22
C SER A 230 -4.68 -5.35 -25.36
N ALA A 231 -3.86 -4.68 -26.17
CA ALA A 231 -4.31 -4.03 -27.38
C ALA A 231 -4.90 -5.07 -28.35
N GLU A 232 -5.91 -4.62 -29.09
CA GLU A 232 -6.47 -5.15 -30.35
C GLU A 232 -7.78 -5.97 -30.30
N ASN A 233 -8.80 -5.32 -30.90
CA ASN A 233 -10.05 -5.80 -31.54
C ASN A 233 -11.29 -6.18 -30.70
N PRO A 234 -12.49 -5.67 -31.09
CA PRO A 234 -13.76 -5.97 -30.43
C PRO A 234 -14.34 -7.29 -30.96
N GLY A 235 -13.81 -8.40 -30.49
CA GLY A 235 -14.53 -9.64 -30.29
C GLY A 235 -14.55 -9.92 -28.79
N GLN A 236 -15.44 -10.76 -28.27
CA GLN A 236 -15.38 -11.15 -26.87
C GLN A 236 -13.94 -11.59 -26.51
N PRO A 237 -13.37 -11.17 -25.36
CA PRO A 237 -12.02 -11.55 -24.99
C PRO A 237 -11.95 -13.08 -24.97
N MET A 238 -11.07 -13.63 -25.82
CA MET A 238 -10.84 -15.06 -25.91
C MET A 238 -10.33 -15.51 -24.54
N LYS A 239 -11.06 -16.41 -23.88
CA LYS A 239 -10.68 -16.87 -22.54
C LYS A 239 -9.31 -17.54 -22.59
N THR A 240 -8.51 -17.34 -21.56
CA THR A 240 -7.17 -17.93 -21.46
C THR A 240 -7.19 -19.18 -20.56
N VAL A 241 -6.56 -20.26 -21.01
CA VAL A 241 -6.47 -21.56 -20.34
C VAL A 241 -5.02 -21.88 -19.98
N TYR A 242 -4.74 -22.14 -18.71
CA TYR A 242 -3.46 -22.70 -18.26
C TYR A 242 -3.52 -24.23 -18.21
N LEU A 243 -2.48 -24.89 -18.74
CA LEU A 243 -2.39 -26.36 -18.79
C LEU A 243 -1.50 -26.87 -17.65
N SER A 244 -2.13 -27.33 -16.57
CA SER A 244 -1.46 -27.86 -15.37
C SER A 244 -1.31 -29.38 -15.46
N GLY A 245 -0.12 -29.92 -15.18
CA GLY A 245 0.12 -31.36 -15.18
C GLY A 245 1.48 -31.78 -15.73
N GLY A 246 1.70 -33.09 -15.77
CA GLY A 246 2.93 -33.65 -16.32
C GLY A 246 3.05 -33.43 -17.83
N HIS A 247 4.27 -33.42 -18.36
CA HIS A 247 4.54 -33.20 -19.79
C HIS A 247 4.86 -34.50 -20.56
N TYR A 248 4.68 -35.67 -19.95
CA TYR A 248 5.23 -36.94 -20.45
C TYR A 248 4.57 -37.42 -21.75
N SER A 249 3.24 -37.38 -21.84
CA SER A 249 2.49 -37.79 -23.04
C SER A 249 2.36 -36.72 -24.13
N GLY A 250 2.60 -35.45 -23.79
CA GLY A 250 2.35 -34.33 -24.70
C GLY A 250 0.87 -34.02 -24.93
N TRP A 251 -0.02 -34.45 -24.01
CA TRP A 251 -1.47 -34.24 -24.03
C TRP A 251 -1.89 -32.77 -24.27
N GLN A 252 -1.03 -31.82 -23.92
CA GLN A 252 -1.25 -30.39 -24.17
C GLN A 252 -1.56 -30.12 -25.64
N LYS A 253 -0.91 -30.84 -26.56
CA LYS A 253 -1.13 -30.70 -28.00
C LYS A 253 -2.55 -31.09 -28.40
N ASP A 254 -3.10 -32.13 -27.78
CA ASP A 254 -4.44 -32.61 -28.07
C ASP A 254 -5.49 -31.62 -27.56
N VAL A 255 -5.32 -31.10 -26.34
CA VAL A 255 -6.21 -30.06 -25.78
C VAL A 255 -6.21 -28.81 -26.66
N ILE A 256 -5.02 -28.29 -27.02
CA ILE A 256 -4.90 -27.08 -27.85
C ILE A 256 -5.51 -27.29 -29.24
N LYS A 257 -5.28 -28.46 -29.85
CA LYS A 257 -5.79 -28.79 -31.18
C LYS A 257 -7.30 -28.93 -31.18
N GLU A 258 -7.86 -29.55 -30.14
CA GLU A 258 -9.27 -29.90 -30.09
C GLU A 258 -10.16 -28.76 -29.57
N ALA A 259 -9.68 -27.95 -28.62
CA ALA A 259 -10.41 -26.82 -28.06
C ALA A 259 -9.82 -25.48 -28.56
N ASN A 260 -9.94 -25.19 -29.85
CA ASN A 260 -9.30 -24.04 -30.49
C ASN A 260 -9.89 -22.64 -30.16
N GLY A 261 -10.93 -22.57 -29.33
CA GLY A 261 -11.62 -21.33 -28.94
C GLY A 261 -10.96 -20.53 -27.80
N PHE A 262 -9.74 -20.91 -27.40
CA PHE A 262 -9.04 -20.34 -26.24
C PHE A 262 -7.61 -19.92 -26.56
N GLU A 263 -7.08 -19.00 -25.76
CA GLU A 263 -5.63 -18.75 -25.69
C GLU A 263 -5.01 -19.69 -24.66
N TYR A 264 -3.87 -20.31 -24.96
CA TYR A 264 -3.26 -21.33 -24.10
C TYR A 264 -1.93 -20.89 -23.51
N LYS A 265 -1.77 -21.13 -22.21
CA LYS A 265 -0.48 -21.04 -21.50
C LYS A 265 0.01 -22.44 -21.19
N ASP A 266 1.06 -22.84 -21.90
CA ASP A 266 1.60 -24.19 -21.91
C ASP A 266 3.00 -24.21 -21.27
N PRO A 267 3.14 -24.69 -20.02
CA PRO A 267 4.43 -24.73 -19.32
C PRO A 267 5.48 -25.60 -20.02
N SER A 268 5.09 -26.53 -20.90
CA SER A 268 6.03 -27.37 -21.64
C SER A 268 6.86 -26.61 -22.68
N LYS A 269 6.51 -25.34 -22.97
CA LYS A 269 7.10 -24.53 -24.05
C LYS A 269 7.90 -23.32 -23.58
N ASN A 270 8.08 -23.12 -22.27
CA ASN A 270 8.71 -21.89 -21.75
C ASN A 270 10.26 -21.91 -21.83
N ASP A 271 10.89 -23.03 -22.20
CA ASP A 271 12.35 -23.24 -22.27
C ASP A 271 13.12 -22.89 -20.98
N LEU A 272 12.42 -22.70 -19.85
CA LEU A 272 13.00 -22.33 -18.57
C LEU A 272 13.54 -23.57 -17.85
N THR A 273 14.79 -23.49 -17.40
CA THR A 273 15.47 -24.59 -16.67
C THR A 273 15.71 -24.27 -15.20
N ASP A 274 15.69 -22.99 -14.82
CA ASP A 274 15.83 -22.56 -13.42
C ASP A 274 14.51 -22.76 -12.66
N PRO A 275 14.49 -23.57 -11.58
CA PRO A 275 13.34 -23.77 -10.71
C PRO A 275 12.61 -22.52 -10.26
N ARG A 276 13.36 -21.47 -9.95
CA ARG A 276 12.75 -20.23 -9.50
C ARG A 276 12.00 -19.54 -10.64
N LEU A 277 12.62 -19.49 -11.82
CA LEU A 277 12.07 -18.77 -12.97
C LEU A 277 10.85 -19.49 -13.57
N TYR A 278 10.89 -20.82 -13.72
CA TYR A 278 9.71 -21.52 -14.22
C TYR A 278 8.56 -21.48 -13.21
N THR A 279 8.83 -21.55 -11.90
CA THR A 279 7.78 -21.45 -10.88
C THR A 279 7.13 -20.07 -10.89
N GLU A 280 7.93 -18.99 -11.00
CA GLU A 280 7.41 -17.63 -11.10
C GLU A 280 6.56 -17.44 -12.37
N TRP A 281 7.00 -18.01 -13.49
CA TRP A 281 6.25 -18.01 -14.73
C TRP A 281 4.93 -18.79 -14.62
N ASP A 282 4.94 -19.98 -14.02
CA ASP A 282 3.75 -20.82 -13.83
C ASP A 282 2.68 -20.13 -12.97
N LEU A 283 3.09 -19.54 -11.84
CA LEU A 283 2.18 -18.81 -10.97
C LEU A 283 1.59 -17.56 -11.65
N GLU A 284 2.38 -16.82 -12.43
CA GLU A 284 1.87 -15.67 -13.19
C GLU A 284 0.96 -16.13 -14.34
N ALA A 285 1.28 -17.26 -15.00
CA ALA A 285 0.45 -17.84 -16.05
C ALA A 285 -0.91 -18.26 -15.50
N ILE A 286 -0.97 -18.89 -14.32
CA ILE A 286 -2.23 -19.21 -13.62
C ILE A 286 -2.97 -17.93 -13.23
N HIS A 287 -2.26 -16.95 -12.65
CA HIS A 287 -2.85 -15.70 -12.20
C HIS A 287 -3.56 -14.95 -13.33
N SER A 288 -2.97 -14.95 -14.52
CA SER A 288 -3.49 -14.26 -15.70
C SER A 288 -4.41 -15.13 -16.57
N SER A 289 -4.77 -16.35 -16.17
CA SER A 289 -5.69 -17.23 -16.92
C SER A 289 -7.11 -17.18 -16.35
N ASP A 290 -8.10 -17.52 -17.16
CA ASP A 290 -9.51 -17.64 -16.73
C ASP A 290 -9.83 -19.05 -16.25
N ILE A 291 -9.24 -20.03 -16.93
CA ILE A 291 -9.47 -21.47 -16.72
C ILE A 291 -8.12 -22.14 -16.42
N VAL A 292 -8.12 -23.07 -15.47
CA VAL A 292 -7.01 -24.01 -15.26
C VAL A 292 -7.50 -25.40 -15.65
N PHE A 293 -6.87 -25.98 -16.67
CA PHE A 293 -7.08 -27.35 -17.08
C PHE A 293 -5.97 -28.20 -16.46
N ALA A 294 -6.31 -28.88 -15.36
CA ALA A 294 -5.38 -29.69 -14.58
C ALA A 294 -5.57 -31.17 -14.92
N TYR A 295 -4.56 -31.78 -15.54
CA TYR A 295 -4.59 -33.19 -15.89
C TYR A 295 -3.57 -34.01 -15.09
N PHE A 296 -4.11 -34.93 -14.29
CA PHE A 296 -3.33 -35.88 -13.53
C PHE A 296 -3.24 -37.22 -14.25
N GLU A 297 -2.34 -37.26 -15.23
CA GLU A 297 -2.00 -38.45 -16.01
C GLU A 297 -1.48 -39.58 -15.11
N ASP A 298 -1.84 -40.83 -15.44
CA ASP A 298 -1.39 -42.03 -14.72
C ASP A 298 0.15 -42.13 -14.59
N ALA A 299 0.88 -41.74 -15.63
CA ALA A 299 2.35 -41.74 -15.65
C ALA A 299 2.98 -40.68 -14.71
N ASN A 300 2.22 -39.71 -14.19
CA ASN A 300 2.74 -38.67 -13.30
C ASN A 300 2.95 -39.21 -11.88
N PRO A 301 4.19 -39.32 -11.37
CA PRO A 301 4.48 -40.10 -10.17
C PRO A 301 3.91 -39.50 -8.87
N ALA A 302 3.73 -38.17 -8.77
CA ALA A 302 3.45 -37.55 -7.47
C ALA A 302 2.48 -36.36 -7.45
N GLY A 303 2.25 -35.66 -8.56
CA GLY A 303 1.22 -34.60 -8.63
C GLY A 303 1.44 -33.38 -7.73
N TYR A 304 2.61 -33.21 -7.10
CA TYR A 304 2.86 -32.10 -6.16
C TYR A 304 2.78 -30.72 -6.82
N GLY A 305 3.40 -30.54 -7.99
CA GLY A 305 3.32 -29.29 -8.77
C GLY A 305 1.88 -28.97 -9.15
N LEU A 306 1.19 -29.95 -9.76
CA LEU A 306 -0.23 -29.84 -10.09
C LEU A 306 -1.10 -29.47 -8.86
N SER A 307 -0.83 -30.06 -7.70
CA SER A 307 -1.59 -29.76 -6.48
C SER A 307 -1.37 -28.32 -6.00
N LEU A 308 -0.14 -27.81 -6.11
CA LEU A 308 0.19 -26.41 -5.82
C LEU A 308 -0.55 -25.48 -6.79
N GLU A 309 -0.50 -25.78 -8.09
CA GLU A 309 -1.11 -24.99 -9.15
C GLU A 309 -2.64 -24.94 -9.00
N VAL A 310 -3.28 -26.07 -8.74
CA VAL A 310 -4.73 -26.15 -8.46
C VAL A 310 -5.10 -25.37 -7.20
N GLY A 311 -4.33 -25.53 -6.11
CA GLY A 311 -4.58 -24.78 -4.87
C GLY A 311 -4.43 -23.26 -5.06
N TYR A 312 -3.43 -22.83 -5.82
CA TYR A 312 -3.22 -21.42 -6.15
C TYR A 312 -4.35 -20.88 -7.04
N ALA A 313 -4.76 -21.64 -8.06
CA ALA A 313 -5.88 -21.29 -8.93
C ALA A 313 -7.19 -21.12 -8.14
N ALA A 314 -7.43 -22.00 -7.16
CA ALA A 314 -8.62 -21.93 -6.33
C ALA A 314 -8.62 -20.71 -5.41
N ALA A 315 -7.47 -20.38 -4.82
CA ALA A 315 -7.31 -19.17 -4.01
C ALA A 315 -7.59 -17.88 -4.82
N LEU A 316 -7.33 -17.91 -6.13
CA LEU A 316 -7.63 -16.83 -7.06
C LEU A 316 -9.04 -16.88 -7.67
N GLY A 317 -9.85 -17.89 -7.33
CA GLY A 317 -11.22 -18.05 -7.84
C GLY A 317 -11.31 -18.38 -9.34
N LYS A 318 -10.31 -19.07 -9.90
CA LYS A 318 -10.31 -19.50 -11.31
C LYS A 318 -11.31 -20.65 -11.54
N HIS A 319 -11.72 -20.87 -12.79
CA HIS A 319 -12.48 -22.07 -13.15
C HIS A 319 -11.52 -23.25 -13.36
N ILE A 320 -11.62 -24.27 -12.51
CA ILE A 320 -10.72 -25.42 -12.48
C ILE A 320 -11.42 -26.64 -13.05
N ILE A 321 -10.87 -27.16 -14.15
CA ILE A 321 -11.23 -28.43 -14.75
C ILE A 321 -10.15 -29.43 -14.32
N PHE A 322 -10.51 -30.37 -13.47
CA PHE A 322 -9.57 -31.40 -13.01
C PHE A 322 -9.90 -32.74 -13.66
N VAL A 323 -8.89 -33.36 -14.27
CA VAL A 323 -9.00 -34.69 -14.88
C VAL A 323 -8.09 -35.65 -14.11
N ASP A 324 -8.67 -36.69 -13.54
CA ASP A 324 -8.00 -37.63 -12.64
C ASP A 324 -8.10 -39.08 -13.15
N GLU A 325 -7.20 -39.44 -14.07
CA GLU A 325 -7.13 -40.81 -14.58
C GLU A 325 -6.42 -41.76 -13.60
N LYS A 326 -5.61 -41.23 -12.69
CA LYS A 326 -4.75 -42.02 -11.81
C LYS A 326 -5.49 -42.60 -10.60
N SER A 327 -6.45 -41.87 -10.04
CA SER A 327 -7.20 -42.33 -8.87
C SER A 327 -8.01 -43.61 -9.11
N HIS A 328 -8.42 -43.86 -10.36
CA HIS A 328 -9.07 -45.12 -10.75
C HIS A 328 -8.12 -46.32 -10.67
N GLN A 329 -6.86 -46.12 -11.03
CA GLN A 329 -5.86 -47.20 -11.08
C GLN A 329 -5.19 -47.42 -9.71
N SER A 330 -5.11 -46.37 -8.89
CA SER A 330 -4.46 -46.39 -7.57
C SER A 330 -5.36 -45.76 -6.49
N PRO A 331 -6.26 -46.55 -5.86
CA PRO A 331 -7.19 -46.05 -4.85
C PRO A 331 -6.53 -45.35 -3.65
N ASP A 332 -5.30 -45.75 -3.30
CA ASP A 332 -4.52 -45.11 -2.24
C ASP A 332 -4.10 -43.69 -2.60
N VAL A 333 -3.76 -43.43 -3.87
CA VAL A 333 -3.45 -42.09 -4.38
C VAL A 333 -4.72 -41.23 -4.40
N GLY A 334 -5.85 -41.80 -4.81
CA GLY A 334 -7.13 -41.09 -4.84
C GLY A 334 -7.62 -40.61 -3.48
N ARG A 335 -7.26 -41.28 -2.38
CA ARG A 335 -7.57 -40.78 -1.03
C ARG A 335 -6.89 -39.45 -0.72
N TYR A 336 -5.66 -39.24 -1.20
CA TYR A 336 -4.91 -38.01 -0.94
C TYR A 336 -5.27 -36.88 -1.92
N LEU A 337 -5.83 -37.21 -3.07
CA LEU A 337 -6.25 -36.23 -4.08
C LEU A 337 -7.66 -35.70 -3.89
N LYS A 338 -8.43 -36.24 -2.94
CA LYS A 338 -9.78 -35.72 -2.61
C LYS A 338 -9.78 -34.21 -2.38
N ILE A 339 -8.76 -33.66 -1.73
CA ILE A 339 -8.68 -32.22 -1.51
C ILE A 339 -8.59 -31.45 -2.83
N VAL A 340 -7.86 -31.97 -3.81
CA VAL A 340 -7.72 -31.38 -5.16
C VAL A 340 -9.03 -31.50 -5.92
N GLN A 341 -9.69 -32.65 -5.85
CA GLN A 341 -11.01 -32.88 -6.44
C GLN A 341 -12.07 -31.91 -5.89
N GLU A 342 -12.18 -31.80 -4.56
CA GLU A 342 -13.15 -30.91 -3.89
C GLU A 342 -12.83 -29.41 -4.08
N THR A 343 -11.57 -29.09 -4.37
CA THR A 343 -11.13 -27.71 -4.67
C THR A 343 -11.44 -27.32 -6.12
N SER A 344 -11.70 -28.30 -6.99
CA SER A 344 -11.96 -28.10 -8.42
C SER A 344 -13.44 -27.84 -8.70
N ASN A 345 -13.76 -27.12 -9.78
CA ASN A 345 -15.16 -26.82 -10.13
C ASN A 345 -15.85 -28.02 -10.79
N VAL A 346 -15.10 -28.75 -11.60
CA VAL A 346 -15.54 -29.99 -12.26
C VAL A 346 -14.40 -30.99 -12.24
N VAL A 347 -14.76 -32.27 -12.10
CA VAL A 347 -13.83 -33.39 -12.05
C VAL A 347 -14.25 -34.43 -13.08
N PHE A 348 -13.30 -34.92 -13.86
CA PHE A 348 -13.50 -35.94 -14.89
C PHE A 348 -12.54 -37.10 -14.72
N ASP A 349 -12.98 -38.27 -15.17
CA ASP A 349 -12.21 -39.52 -15.10
C ASP A 349 -11.41 -39.80 -16.37
N SER A 350 -11.59 -38.99 -17.42
CA SER A 350 -10.88 -39.14 -18.69
C SER A 350 -10.52 -37.80 -19.32
N LEU A 351 -9.37 -37.74 -20.00
CA LEU A 351 -8.92 -36.54 -20.71
C LEU A 351 -9.94 -36.08 -21.77
N ASN A 352 -10.58 -37.02 -22.46
CA ASN A 352 -11.56 -36.73 -23.50
C ASN A 352 -12.81 -36.02 -22.96
N ASP A 353 -13.27 -36.42 -21.77
CA ASP A 353 -14.42 -35.77 -21.12
C ASP A 353 -14.06 -34.35 -20.67
N GLY A 354 -12.85 -34.17 -20.12
CA GLY A 354 -12.30 -32.86 -19.80
C GLY A 354 -12.23 -31.94 -21.02
N ILE A 355 -11.68 -32.41 -22.13
CA ILE A 355 -11.59 -31.67 -23.40
C ILE A 355 -12.99 -31.31 -23.91
N SER A 356 -13.93 -32.26 -23.86
CA SER A 356 -15.31 -32.04 -24.32
C SER A 356 -16.02 -30.97 -23.49
N TYR A 357 -15.80 -30.97 -22.18
CA TYR A 357 -16.31 -29.91 -21.31
C TYR A 357 -15.64 -28.57 -21.60
N LEU A 358 -14.32 -28.52 -21.79
CA LEU A 358 -13.63 -27.28 -22.15
C LEU A 358 -14.17 -26.68 -23.46
N LYS A 359 -14.41 -27.51 -24.49
CA LYS A 359 -15.05 -27.09 -25.74
C LYS A 359 -16.43 -26.48 -25.51
N SER A 360 -17.19 -26.94 -24.52
CA SER A 360 -18.52 -26.38 -24.22
C SER A 360 -18.47 -24.97 -23.61
N LEU A 361 -17.29 -24.53 -23.15
CA LEU A 361 -17.09 -23.21 -22.53
C LEU A 361 -16.62 -22.11 -23.50
N SER A 362 -16.34 -22.48 -24.76
CA SER A 362 -15.83 -21.58 -25.81
C SER A 362 -16.92 -20.69 -26.39
#